data_AF-A0A2U1TU77-F1
#
_entry.id   AF-A0A2U1TU77-F1
#
_cell.length_a   1.000
_cell.length_b   1.000
_cell.length_c   1.000
_cell.angle_alpha   90.00
_cell.angle_beta   90.00
_cell.angle_gamma   90.00
#
_symmetry.space_group_name_H-M   'P 1'
#
loop_
_entity.id
_entity.type
_entity.pdbx_description
1 polymer ?
#
loop_
_entity_poly.entity_id
_entity_poly.type
_entity_poly.pdbx_seq_one_letter_code
_entity_poly.pdbx_strand_id
1 'polypeptide(L)' 'MLDRHTIEQALTAALMKDQGSVNGQDRLMIRTRVAQALAAKERYRQRMESPAYQWKRPKVPRRED' A
#
# COMPACT_ATOMS: atom_id res chain seq x y z
N MET A 1 12.69 -1.23 -5.13
CA MET A 1 11.91 -0.39 -4.21
C MET A 1 12.68 -0.35 -2.90
N LEU A 2 12.80 0.80 -2.23
CA LEU A 2 13.41 0.82 -0.89
C LEU A 2 12.64 -0.13 0.01
N ASP A 3 13.38 -0.93 0.79
CA ASP A 3 12.76 -1.87 1.72
C ASP A 3 11.98 -1.11 2.80
N ARG A 4 10.83 -1.67 3.18
CA ARG A 4 9.94 -1.09 4.20
C ARG A 4 10.71 -0.81 5.49
N HIS A 5 11.56 -1.75 5.89
CA HIS A 5 12.34 -1.61 7.11
C HIS A 5 13.28 -0.41 7.05
N THR A 6 13.95 -0.19 5.92
CA THR A 6 14.82 0.97 5.71
C THR A 6 14.06 2.29 5.84
N ILE A 7 12.83 2.36 5.31
CA ILE A 7 11.98 3.57 5.42
C ILE A 7 11.58 3.82 6.88
N GLU A 8 11.13 2.78 7.58
CA GLU A 8 10.75 2.89 9.00
C GLU A 8 11.94 3.29 9.88
N GLN A 9 13.13 2.74 9.64
CA GLN A 9 14.36 3.10 10.34
C GLN A 9 14.74 4.57 10.09
N ALA A 10 14.72 5.02 8.84
CA ALA A 10 15.05 6.40 8.49
C ALA A 10 14.09 7.40 9.15
N LEU A 11 12.78 7.11 9.14
CA LEU A 11 11.78 7.95 9.81
C LEU A 11 11.94 7.95 11.33
N THR A 12 12.26 6.79 11.92
CA THR A 12 12.53 6.69 13.36
C THR A 12 13.77 7.49 13.74
N ALA A 13 14.84 7.42 12.94
CA ALA A 13 16.06 8.19 13.16
C ALA A 13 15.83 9.70 13.03
N ALA A 14 15.04 10.12 12.03
CA ALA A 14 14.65 11.52 11.87
C ALA A 14 13.84 12.03 13.08
N LEU A 15 12.87 11.24 13.55
CA LEU A 15 12.06 11.60 14.71
C LEU A 15 12.86 11.63 16.01
N MET A 16 13.78 10.67 16.21
CA MET A 16 14.73 10.69 17.34
C MET A 16 15.60 11.94 17.34
N LYS A 17 16.06 12.39 16.17
CA LYS A 17 16.87 13.61 16.05
C LYS A 17 16.09 14.87 16.43
N ASP A 18 14.79 14.90 16.14
CA ASP A 18 13.92 16.06 16.36
C ASP A 18 13.37 16.12 17.79
N GLN A 19 12.92 14.97 18.33
CA GLN A 19 12.21 14.89 19.61
C GLN A 19 13.02 14.24 20.74
N GLY A 20 14.22 13.71 20.46
CA GLY A 20 15.10 13.05 21.44
C GLY A 20 14.63 11.70 21.95
N SER A 21 13.36 11.32 21.71
CA SER A 21 12.81 10.02 22.07
C SER A 21 11.71 9.60 21.08
N VAL A 22 11.45 8.30 20.98
CA VAL A 22 10.35 7.73 20.18
C VAL A 22 9.64 6.71 21.05
N ASN A 23 8.38 7.00 21.37
CA ASN A 23 7.55 6.14 22.20
C ASN A 23 6.87 5.03 21.37
N GLY A 24 6.08 4.17 22.02
CA GLY A 24 5.38 3.08 21.34
C GLY A 24 4.35 3.54 20.30
N GLN A 25 3.66 4.65 20.57
CA GLN A 25 2.68 5.24 19.67
C GLN A 25 3.33 5.77 18.40
N ASP A 26 4.49 6.41 18.53
CA ASP A 26 5.26 6.92 17.39
C ASP A 26 5.70 5.80 16.47
N ARG A 27 6.21 4.70 17.04
CA ARG A 27 6.58 3.49 16.28
C ARG A 27 5.38 2.90 15.54
N LEU A 28 4.23 2.82 16.21
CA LEU A 28 3.00 2.32 15.60
C LEU A 28 2.53 3.23 14.45
N MET A 29 2.59 4.55 14.65
CA MET A 29 2.23 5.54 13.65
C MET A 29 3.13 5.46 12.42
N ILE A 30 4.45 5.38 12.61
CA ILE A 30 5.43 5.22 11.52
C ILE A 30 5.10 3.97 10.71
N ARG A 31 4.97 2.81 11.38
CA ARG A 31 4.66 1.53 10.70
C ARG A 31 3.36 1.58 9.90
N THR A 32 2.32 2.16 10.48
CA THR A 32 1.00 2.26 9.85
C THR A 32 1.04 3.16 8.63
N ARG A 33 1.62 4.36 8.75
CA ARG A 33 1.70 5.33 7.64
C ARG A 33 2.58 4.82 6.51
N VAL A 34 3.72 4.20 6.82
CA VAL A 34 4.59 3.58 5.81
C VAL A 34 3.85 2.46 5.07
N ALA A 35 3.17 1.57 5.80
CA ALA A 35 2.40 0.49 5.17
C ALA A 35 1.27 1.03 4.25
N GLN A 36 0.54 2.06 4.70
CA GLN A 36 -0.50 2.70 3.90
C GLN A 36 0.04 3.34 2.62
N ALA A 37 1.18 4.06 2.71
CA ALA A 37 1.82 4.71 1.57
C ALA A 37 2.31 3.68 0.54
N LEU A 38 2.95 2.60 1.00
CA LEU A 38 3.41 1.52 0.13
C LEU A 38 2.23 0.81 -0.55
N ALA A 39 1.17 0.51 0.19
CA ALA A 39 -0.05 -0.10 -0.37
C ALA A 39 -0.77 0.83 -1.36
N ALA A 40 -0.76 2.15 -1.15
CA ALA A 40 -1.30 3.11 -2.10
C ALA A 40 -0.50 3.13 -3.40
N LYS A 41 0.85 3.15 -3.31
CA LYS A 41 1.73 3.10 -4.47
C LYS A 41 1.59 1.80 -5.26
N GLU A 42 1.47 0.67 -4.58
CA GLU A 42 1.27 -0.62 -5.23
C GLU A 42 -0.10 -0.70 -5.92
N ARG A 43 -1.17 -0.22 -5.28
CA ARG A 43 -2.48 -0.10 -5.93
C ARG A 43 -2.44 0.79 -7.16
N TYR A 44 -1.69 1.90 -7.10
CA TYR A 44 -1.51 2.76 -8.26
C TYR A 44 -0.80 2.01 -9.39
N ARG A 45 0.30 1.31 -9.10
CA ARG A 45 1.01 0.48 -10.08
C ARG A 45 0.09 -0.57 -10.72
N GLN A 46 -0.66 -1.31 -9.90
CA GLN A 46 -1.62 -2.31 -10.38
C GLN A 46 -2.70 -1.70 -11.28
N ARG A 47 -3.19 -0.49 -10.96
CA ARG A 47 -4.17 0.21 -11.82
C ARG A 47 -3.57 0.61 -13.16
N MET A 48 -2.33 1.07 -13.18
CA MET A 48 -1.65 1.49 -14.41
C MET A 48 -1.23 0.31 -15.28
N GLU A 49 -0.88 -0.83 -14.67
CA GLU A 49 -0.53 -2.06 -15.38
C GLU A 49 -1.76 -2.91 -15.76
N SER A 50 -2.94 -2.60 -15.21
CA SER A 50 -4.16 -3.36 -15.50
C SER A 50 -4.53 -3.23 -16.98
N PRO A 51 -4.85 -4.35 -17.67
CA PRO A 51 -5.41 -4.28 -19.01
C PRO A 51 -6.73 -3.51 -19.00
N ALA A 52 -7.07 -2.93 -20.16
CA ALA A 52 -8.35 -2.26 -20.33
C ALA A 52 -9.50 -3.21 -20.00
N TYR A 53 -10.45 -2.74 -19.20
CA TYR A 53 -11.63 -3.51 -18.85
C TYR A 53 -12.45 -3.83 -20.11
N GLN A 54 -12.70 -5.12 -20.33
CA GLN A 54 -13.61 -5.60 -21.38
C GLN A 54 -14.84 -6.22 -20.73
N TRP A 55 -15.99 -5.58 -20.90
CA TRP A 55 -17.26 -6.16 -20.48
C TRP A 55 -17.56 -7.39 -21.35
N LYS A 56 -17.60 -8.57 -20.72
CA LYS A 56 -18.01 -9.81 -21.39
C LYS A 56 -19.51 -9.99 -21.17
N ARG A 57 -20.27 -9.95 -22.27
CA ARG A 57 -21.70 -10.26 -22.24
C ARG A 57 -21.90 -11.66 -21.63
N PRO A 58 -22.73 -11.82 -20.60
CA PRO A 58 -23.01 -13.14 -20.03
C PRO A 58 -23.63 -14.05 -21.09
N LYS A 59 -23.24 -15.33 -21.08
CA LYS A 59 -23.84 -16.33 -21.97
C LYS A 59 -25.32 -16.49 -21.65
N VAL A 60 -26.15 -16.51 -22.67
CA VAL A 60 -27.60 -16.75 -22.53
C VAL A 60 -27.79 -18.14 -21.92
N PRO A 61 -28.61 -18.30 -20.87
CA PRO A 61 -28.92 -19.61 -20.32
C PRO A 61 -29.61 -20.46 -21.40
N ARG A 62 -29.17 -21.72 -21.54
CA ARG A 62 -29.76 -22.68 -22.47
C ARG A 62 -31.21 -22.93 -22.01
N ARG A 63 -32.18 -22.58 -22.83
CA ARG A 63 -33.56 -23.06 -22.64
C ARG A 63 -33.55 -24.50 -23.13
N GLU A 64 -33.89 -25.44 -22.25
CA GLU A 64 -34.24 -26.81 -22.64
C GLU A 64 -35.70 -26.74 -23.13
N ASP A 65 -35.91 -27.20 -24.37
CA ASP A 65 -37.22 -27.24 -25.05
C ASP A 65 -38.02 -28.49 -24.66
#